data_AF-A0A6P5RT42-F1
#
_entry.id   AF-A0A6P5RT42-F1
#
_cell.length_a   1.000
_cell.length_b   1.000
_cell.length_c   1.000
_cell.angle_alpha   90.00
_cell.angle_beta   90.00
_cell.angle_gamma   90.00
#
_symmetry.space_group_name_H-M   'P 1'
#
loop_
_entity.id
_entity.type
_entity.pdbx_description
1 polymer ?
#
loop_
_entity_poly.entity_id
_entity_poly.type
_entity_poly.pdbx_seq_one_letter_code
_entity_poly.pdbx_strand_id
1 'polypeptide(L)'
;MPLFVIELPMHSSVFHKEMASDIVRIALESETKTNKKKLLEEFVWAVYCNGRKVGYSIRRKQMSEDELHVMQTLRGVSMGAGVLPSPSEKEYASDGELTYIRARFERVVGSKDSEALYMINPDGAAGPELSIFFVRAH
;
A
#
# COMPACT_ATOMS: atom_id res chain seq x y z
N MET A 1 1.78 -13.81 -7.51
CA MET A 1 2.69 -12.89 -6.78
C MET A 1 2.21 -11.46 -7.00
N PRO A 2 2.35 -10.55 -6.03
CA PRO A 2 1.92 -9.16 -6.20
C PRO A 2 2.79 -8.43 -7.23
N LEU A 3 2.18 -7.49 -7.96
CA LEU A 3 2.85 -6.71 -9.01
C LEU A 3 3.77 -5.62 -8.42
N PHE A 4 3.40 -5.10 -7.26
CA PHE A 4 4.08 -3.99 -6.58
C PHE A 4 4.01 -4.21 -5.07
N VAL A 5 5.15 -3.99 -4.40
CA VAL A 5 5.29 -4.11 -2.95
C VAL A 5 6.12 -2.93 -2.47
N ILE A 6 5.61 -2.24 -1.45
CA ILE A 6 6.29 -1.12 -0.82
C ILE A 6 6.00 -1.14 0.67
N GLU A 7 6.97 -0.69 1.45
CA GLU A 7 6.79 -0.40 2.88
C GLU A 7 6.61 1.10 3.03
N LEU A 8 5.51 1.54 3.62
CA LEU A 8 5.26 2.97 3.84
C LEU A 8 6.14 3.46 5.00
N PRO A 9 6.67 4.69 4.95
CA PRO A 9 7.53 5.22 6.01
C PRO A 9 6.66 5.79 7.14
N MET A 10 5.68 5.01 7.60
CA MET A 10 4.72 5.40 8.63
C MET A 10 4.35 4.19 9.49
N HIS A 11 4.14 4.43 10.78
CA HIS A 11 3.74 3.38 11.71
C HIS A 11 2.27 3.00 11.49
N SER A 12 1.92 1.71 11.64
CA SER A 12 0.55 1.21 11.42
C SER A 12 -0.48 1.92 12.30
N SER A 13 -0.11 2.29 13.53
CA SER A 13 -0.99 3.06 14.42
C SER A 13 -1.31 4.46 13.92
N VAL A 14 -0.40 5.10 13.19
CA VAL A 14 -0.65 6.40 12.54
C VAL A 14 -1.56 6.20 11.33
N PHE A 15 -1.29 5.16 10.53
CA PHE A 15 -2.13 4.82 9.38
C PHE A 15 -3.59 4.53 9.79
N HIS A 16 -3.79 3.75 10.85
CA HIS A 16 -5.13 3.47 11.38
C HIS A 16 -5.86 4.73 11.87
N LYS A 17 -5.13 5.69 12.46
CA LYS A 17 -5.74 6.97 12.87
C LYS A 17 -6.19 7.80 11.67
N GLU A 18 -5.38 7.85 10.61
CA GLU A 18 -5.76 8.53 9.35
C GLU A 18 -7.02 7.88 8.76
N MET A 19 -7.05 6.55 8.65
CA MET A 19 -8.21 5.78 8.16
C MET A 19 -9.49 5.97 9.00
N ALA A 20 -9.34 6.21 10.31
CA ALA A 20 -10.48 6.43 11.20
C ALA A 20 -11.00 7.89 11.18
N SER A 21 -10.19 8.84 10.69
CA SER A 21 -10.51 10.28 10.79
C SER A 21 -11.11 10.84 9.51
N ASP A 22 -10.65 10.39 8.34
CA ASP A 22 -11.09 10.90 7.03
C ASP A 22 -10.61 9.96 5.90
N ILE A 23 -10.87 10.35 4.65
CA ILE A 23 -10.35 9.74 3.44
C ILE A 23 -8.81 9.85 3.41
N VAL A 24 -8.15 8.70 3.30
CA VAL A 24 -6.68 8.60 3.19
C VAL A 24 -6.24 8.66 1.73
N ARG A 25 -5.33 9.58 1.44
CA ARG A 25 -4.70 9.73 0.12
C ARG A 25 -3.21 9.51 0.24
N ILE A 26 -2.71 8.42 -0.33
CA ILE A 26 -1.28 8.13 -0.41
C ILE A 26 -0.79 8.49 -1.80
N ALA A 27 0.18 9.39 -1.91
CA ALA A 27 0.88 9.65 -3.17
C ALA A 27 2.31 9.12 -3.09
N LEU A 28 2.70 8.40 -4.13
CA LEU A 28 4.03 7.88 -4.38
C LEU A 28 4.59 8.66 -5.56
N GLU A 29 5.53 9.57 -5.30
CA GLU A 29 6.15 10.41 -6.31
C GLU A 29 7.55 9.93 -6.65
N SER A 30 7.83 9.71 -7.93
CA SER A 30 9.18 9.43 -8.41
C SER A 30 9.83 10.69 -8.98
N GLU A 31 11.07 10.99 -8.57
CA GLU A 31 11.86 12.09 -9.12
C GLU A 31 12.48 11.76 -10.50
N THR A 32 12.28 10.54 -11.02
CA THR A 32 12.84 10.11 -12.31
C THR A 32 12.20 10.88 -13.46
N LYS A 33 12.93 11.80 -14.11
CA LYS A 33 12.39 12.60 -15.24
C LYS A 33 12.24 11.87 -16.58
N THR A 34 12.54 10.57 -16.64
CA THR A 34 12.53 9.80 -17.90
C THR A 34 11.43 8.74 -17.88
N ASN A 35 10.75 8.54 -19.00
CA ASN A 35 9.73 7.51 -19.16
C ASN A 35 10.27 6.19 -19.76
N LYS A 36 11.59 5.95 -19.65
CA LYS A 36 12.23 4.71 -20.14
C LYS A 36 11.74 3.47 -19.41
N LYS A 37 11.34 3.63 -18.14
CA LYS A 37 10.75 2.58 -17.29
C LYS A 37 9.26 2.83 -17.15
N LYS A 38 8.48 1.75 -17.01
CA LYS A 38 7.07 1.89 -16.64
C LYS A 38 6.97 2.54 -15.26
N LEU A 39 5.89 3.27 -14.99
CA LEU A 39 5.71 3.99 -13.72
C LEU A 39 5.90 3.09 -12.49
N LEU A 40 5.21 1.94 -12.44
CA LEU A 40 5.36 0.97 -11.34
C LEU A 40 6.72 0.25 -11.32
N GLU A 41 7.59 0.45 -12.32
CA GLU A 41 8.97 -0.05 -12.35
C GLU A 41 9.97 0.86 -11.64
N GLU A 42 9.56 2.06 -11.25
CA GLU A 42 10.38 2.96 -10.43
C GLU A 42 10.67 2.33 -9.05
N PHE A 43 11.84 2.67 -8.52
CA PHE A 43 12.39 2.02 -7.34
C PHE A 43 12.28 2.89 -6.09
N VAL A 44 12.50 4.19 -6.22
CA VAL A 44 12.47 5.15 -5.11
C VAL A 44 11.24 6.04 -5.27
N TRP A 45 10.49 6.15 -4.18
CA TRP A 45 9.25 6.90 -4.11
C TRP A 45 9.28 7.84 -2.91
N ALA A 46 9.10 9.14 -3.14
CA ALA A 46 8.71 10.06 -2.08
C ALA A 46 7.25 9.77 -1.72
N VAL A 47 6.98 9.53 -0.45
CA VAL A 47 5.64 9.16 0.04
C VAL A 47 5.00 10.36 0.70
N TYR A 48 3.77 10.65 0.28
CA TYR A 48 2.93 11.68 0.87
C TYR A 48 1.65 11.03 1.39
N CYS A 49 1.23 11.42 2.58
CA CYS A 49 -0.07 11.09 3.14
C CYS A 49 -0.87 12.37 3.30
N ASN A 50 -2.05 12.45 2.67
CA ASN A 50 -2.95 13.60 2.73
C ASN A 50 -2.23 14.94 2.41
N GLY A 51 -1.35 14.91 1.40
CA GLY A 51 -0.57 16.07 0.95
C GLY A 51 0.69 16.39 1.76
N ARG A 52 0.96 15.67 2.85
CA ARG A 52 2.16 15.85 3.68
C ARG A 52 3.20 14.80 3.36
N LYS A 53 4.45 15.21 3.07
CA LYS A 53 5.56 14.28 2.85
C LYS A 53 5.88 13.55 4.16
N VAL A 54 5.77 12.22 4.14
CA VAL A 54 6.03 11.36 5.31
C VAL A 54 7.40 10.67 5.24
N GLY A 55 7.98 10.54 4.04
CA GLY A 55 9.32 10.00 3.89
C GLY A 55 9.61 9.52 2.48
N TYR A 56 10.57 8.61 2.38
CA TYR A 56 10.90 7.90 1.15
C TYR A 56 10.73 6.39 1.37
N SER A 57 10.32 5.70 0.32
CA SER A 57 10.15 4.25 0.31
C SER A 57 10.79 3.63 -0.92
N ILE A 58 11.24 2.39 -0.76
CA ILE A 58 11.87 1.62 -1.82
C ILE A 58 10.93 0.48 -2.23
N ARG A 59 10.66 0.37 -3.52
CA ARG A 59 9.92 -0.76 -4.08
C ARG A 59 10.71 -2.05 -3.85
N ARG A 60 10.06 -3.04 -3.24
CA ARG A 60 10.67 -4.36 -2.99
C ARG A 60 10.35 -5.31 -4.14
N LYS A 61 11.39 -5.97 -4.66
CA LYS A 61 11.29 -6.97 -5.74
C LYS A 61 11.25 -8.41 -5.23
N GLN A 62 11.80 -8.63 -4.04
CA GLN A 62 11.86 -9.92 -3.37
C GLN A 62 11.05 -9.82 -2.09
N MET A 63 10.29 -10.89 -1.80
CA MET A 63 9.51 -11.03 -0.58
C MET A 63 10.26 -11.93 0.39
N SER A 64 10.15 -11.66 1.69
CA SER A 64 10.62 -12.59 2.71
C SER A 64 9.74 -13.85 2.78
N GLU A 65 10.19 -14.88 3.48
CA GLU A 65 9.39 -16.08 3.74
C GLU A 65 8.09 -15.74 4.50
N ASP A 66 8.17 -14.83 5.48
CA ASP A 66 7.01 -14.36 6.24
C ASP A 66 5.98 -13.68 5.33
N GLU A 67 6.43 -12.83 4.41
CA GLU A 67 5.53 -12.16 3.45
C GLU A 67 4.91 -13.15 2.48
N LEU A 68 5.68 -14.14 2.03
CA LEU A 68 5.17 -15.19 1.19
C LEU A 68 4.11 -16.02 1.93
N HIS A 69 4.33 -16.33 3.20
CA HIS A 69 3.37 -17.00 4.07
C HIS A 69 2.08 -16.18 4.19
N VAL A 70 2.17 -14.89 4.49
CA VAL A 70 1.00 -13.98 4.54
C VAL A 70 0.24 -13.99 3.21
N MET A 71 0.94 -13.89 2.09
CA MET A 71 0.30 -13.93 0.76
C MET A 71 -0.37 -15.27 0.46
N GLN A 72 0.15 -16.38 0.99
CA GLN A 72 -0.46 -17.70 0.86
C GLN A 72 -1.71 -17.82 1.73
N THR A 73 -1.63 -17.43 3.00
CA THR A 73 -2.73 -17.46 3.97
C THR A 73 -3.90 -16.62 3.49
N LEU A 74 -3.62 -15.46 2.87
CA LEU A 74 -4.67 -14.59 2.35
C LEU A 74 -5.26 -15.04 1.01
N ARG A 75 -4.78 -16.10 0.34
CA ARG A 75 -5.26 -16.47 -1.02
C ARG A 75 -6.78 -16.62 -1.12
N GLY A 76 -7.42 -17.21 -0.12
CA GLY A 76 -8.88 -17.42 -0.07
C GLY A 76 -9.69 -16.19 0.35
N VAL A 77 -9.04 -15.15 0.88
CA VAL A 77 -9.72 -13.93 1.34
C VAL A 77 -10.00 -13.05 0.13
N SER A 78 -11.25 -12.68 -0.11
CA SER A 78 -11.60 -11.80 -1.23
C SER A 78 -11.39 -10.33 -0.90
N MET A 79 -12.00 -9.89 0.20
CA MET A 79 -11.95 -8.54 0.77
C MET A 79 -12.18 -8.64 2.28
N GLY A 80 -11.78 -7.61 3.04
CA GLY A 80 -11.99 -7.50 4.48
C GLY A 80 -10.73 -7.11 5.23
N ALA A 81 -10.87 -6.91 6.54
CA ALA A 81 -9.77 -6.68 7.46
C ALA A 81 -9.75 -7.79 8.52
N GLY A 82 -8.59 -8.08 9.09
CA GLY A 82 -8.46 -9.09 10.12
C GLY A 82 -7.07 -9.16 10.71
N VAL A 83 -6.85 -10.16 11.56
CA VAL A 83 -5.55 -10.48 12.16
C VAL A 83 -5.09 -11.85 11.67
N LEU A 84 -3.79 -11.97 11.45
CA LEU A 84 -3.12 -13.22 11.15
C LEU A 84 -2.22 -13.57 12.34
N PRO A 85 -2.12 -14.86 12.72
CA PRO A 85 -1.12 -15.29 13.69
C PRO A 85 0.28 -15.00 13.14
N SER A 86 1.22 -14.60 14.01
CA SER A 86 2.62 -14.39 13.62
C SER A 86 3.19 -15.65 12.96
N PRO A 87 3.85 -15.53 11.80
CA PRO A 87 4.54 -16.65 11.16
C PRO A 87 5.77 -17.14 11.94
N SER A 88 6.23 -16.41 12.96
CA SER A 88 7.39 -16.78 13.77
C SER A 88 7.08 -16.85 15.26
N GLU A 89 7.46 -17.97 15.90
CA GLU A 89 7.44 -18.21 17.35
C GLU A 89 8.54 -17.42 18.09
N LYS A 90 9.03 -16.30 17.55
CA LYS A 90 10.08 -15.51 18.19
C LYS A 90 9.45 -14.50 19.16
N GLU A 91 9.45 -14.88 20.44
CA GLU A 91 8.87 -14.27 21.64
C GLU A 91 9.29 -12.82 22.01
N TYR A 92 9.62 -11.93 21.06
CA TYR A 92 10.16 -10.60 21.40
C TYR A 92 9.45 -9.38 20.79
N ALA A 93 8.16 -9.48 20.49
CA ALA A 93 7.31 -8.30 20.32
C ALA A 93 5.95 -8.58 20.96
N SER A 94 5.49 -7.71 21.87
CA SER A 94 4.43 -8.00 22.84
C SER A 94 3.00 -8.07 22.29
N ASP A 95 2.82 -8.40 21.01
CA ASP A 95 1.50 -8.73 20.45
C ASP A 95 1.71 -9.43 19.09
N GLY A 96 1.93 -10.75 19.09
CA GLY A 96 2.30 -11.57 17.92
C GLY A 96 1.22 -11.71 16.83
N GLU A 97 0.46 -10.65 16.56
CA GLU A 97 -0.66 -10.61 15.63
C GLU A 97 -0.39 -9.61 14.50
N LEU A 98 -0.46 -10.07 13.26
CA LEU A 98 -0.34 -9.23 12.07
C LEU A 98 -1.72 -8.79 11.59
N THR A 99 -2.03 -7.51 11.72
CA THR A 99 -3.25 -6.94 11.11
C THR A 99 -3.11 -6.83 9.59
N TYR A 100 -4.19 -7.08 8.86
CA TYR A 100 -4.23 -6.91 7.41
C TYR A 100 -5.54 -6.26 6.96
N ILE A 101 -5.47 -5.59 5.81
CA ILE A 101 -6.63 -5.13 5.05
C ILE A 101 -6.45 -5.62 3.62
N ARG A 102 -7.50 -6.23 3.07
CA ARG A 102 -7.60 -6.62 1.67
C ARG A 102 -8.82 -5.95 1.06
N ALA A 103 -8.60 -5.20 -0.01
CA ALA A 103 -9.67 -4.51 -0.72
C ALA A 103 -9.53 -4.69 -2.23
N ARG A 104 -10.61 -4.40 -2.94
CA ARG A 104 -10.58 -4.24 -4.40
C ARG A 104 -10.33 -2.78 -4.71
N PHE A 105 -9.59 -2.54 -5.80
CA PHE A 105 -9.29 -1.20 -6.26
C PHE A 105 -9.73 -1.05 -7.71
N GLU A 106 -10.35 0.07 -8.03
CA GLU A 106 -10.49 0.55 -9.40
C GLU A 106 -9.17 1.19 -9.81
N ARG A 107 -8.62 0.75 -10.94
CA ARG A 107 -7.37 1.25 -11.49
C ARG A 107 -7.65 2.24 -12.60
N VAL A 108 -7.17 3.46 -12.45
CA VAL A 108 -7.30 4.53 -13.45
C VAL A 108 -5.91 4.95 -13.92
N VAL A 109 -5.65 4.79 -15.22
CA VAL A 109 -4.38 5.20 -15.83
C VAL A 109 -4.56 6.56 -16.48
N GLY A 110 -3.94 7.60 -15.90
CA GLY A 110 -4.00 8.96 -16.44
C GLY A 110 -3.03 9.14 -17.60
N SER A 111 -1.79 8.65 -17.45
CA SER A 111 -0.75 8.76 -18.48
C SER A 111 0.35 7.70 -18.27
N LYS A 112 1.45 7.80 -19.02
CA LYS A 112 2.67 7.00 -18.78
C LYS A 112 3.36 7.37 -17.44
N ASP A 113 2.99 8.51 -16.89
CA ASP A 113 3.60 9.15 -15.73
C ASP A 113 2.63 9.22 -14.54
N SER A 114 1.37 8.80 -14.69
CA SER A 114 0.36 8.87 -13.63
C SER A 114 -0.62 7.69 -13.65
N GLU A 115 -0.81 7.07 -12.49
CA GLU A 115 -1.78 6.00 -12.24
C GLU A 115 -2.41 6.18 -10.86
N ALA A 116 -3.71 5.91 -10.73
CA ALA A 116 -4.44 5.96 -9.47
C ALA A 116 -5.16 4.64 -9.19
N LEU A 117 -5.22 4.28 -7.92
CA LEU A 117 -5.97 3.15 -7.37
C LEU A 117 -6.98 3.69 -6.36
N TYR A 118 -8.27 3.51 -6.63
CA TYR A 118 -9.35 3.91 -5.75
C TYR A 118 -9.97 2.69 -5.09
N MET A 119 -9.99 2.65 -3.76
CA MET A 119 -10.61 1.54 -3.04
C MET A 119 -12.11 1.46 -3.35
N ILE A 120 -12.59 0.28 -3.70
CA ILE A 120 -14.01 0.02 -3.96
C ILE A 120 -14.65 -0.40 -2.65
N ASN A 121 -15.58 0.43 -2.13
CA ASN A 121 -16.31 0.11 -0.92
C ASN A 121 -17.42 -0.91 -1.22
N PRO A 122 -17.50 -2.03 -0.48
CA PRO A 122 -18.51 -3.07 -0.72
C PRO A 122 -19.93 -2.66 -0.30
N ASP A 123 -20.06 -1.66 0.57
CA ASP A 123 -21.32 -1.16 1.12
C ASP A 123 -21.96 -0.03 0.29
N GLY A 124 -21.28 0.41 -0.78
CA GLY A 124 -21.77 1.50 -1.63
C GLY A 124 -21.62 2.89 -0.99
N ALA A 125 -20.82 3.05 0.06
CA ALA A 125 -20.51 4.35 0.63
C ALA A 125 -19.92 5.32 -0.41
N ALA A 126 -20.25 6.60 -0.29
CA ALA A 126 -19.89 7.62 -1.25
C ALA A 126 -18.38 7.94 -1.20
N GLY A 127 -17.62 7.36 -2.13
CA GLY A 127 -16.21 7.70 -2.39
C GLY A 127 -15.21 6.79 -1.67
N PRO A 128 -14.00 6.62 -2.23
CA PRO A 128 -13.01 5.68 -1.71
C PRO A 128 -12.43 6.17 -0.38
N GLU A 129 -12.47 5.34 0.68
CA GLU A 129 -11.82 5.69 1.97
C GLU A 129 -10.29 5.70 1.85
N LEU A 130 -9.74 4.96 0.88
CA LEU A 130 -8.32 4.91 0.56
C LEU A 130 -8.10 5.10 -0.95
N SER A 131 -7.27 6.08 -1.30
CA SER A 131 -6.78 6.30 -2.66
C SER A 131 -5.25 6.28 -2.70
N ILE A 132 -4.68 5.60 -3.70
CA ILE A 132 -3.23 5.52 -3.90
C ILE A 132 -2.89 6.08 -5.28
N PHE A 133 -2.01 7.06 -5.31
CA PHE A 133 -1.56 7.74 -6.52
C PHE A 133 -0.09 7.41 -6.76
N PHE A 134 0.24 7.06 -8.00
CA PHE A 134 1.60 6.96 -8.49
C PHE A 134 1.80 8.08 -9.48
N VAL A 135 2.83 8.88 -9.27
CA VAL A 135 3.16 10.00 -10.16
C VAL A 135 4.66 10.10 -10.38
N ARG A 136 5.05 10.51 -11.58
CA ARG A 136 6.41 10.93 -11.88
C ARG A 136 6.45 12.45 -11.89
N ALA A 137 7.33 13.04 -11.10
CA ALA A 137 7.52 14.48 -11.10
C ALA A 137 8.01 14.95 -12.48
N HIS A 138 7.37 15.99 -13.01
CA HIS A 138 7.76 16.64 -14.26
C HIS A 138 8.99 17.55 -14.06
#